data_AF-A0A372NA48-F1
#
_entry.id   AF-A0A372NA48-F1
#
_cell.length_a   1.000
_cell.length_b   1.000
_cell.length_c   1.000
_cell.angle_alpha   90.00
_cell.angle_beta   90.00
_cell.angle_gamma   90.00
#
_symmetry.space_group_name_H-M   'P 1'
#
loop_
_entity.id
_entity.type
_entity.pdbx_description
1 polymer ?
#
loop_
_entity_poly.entity_id
_entity_poly.type
_entity_poly.pdbx_seq_one_letter_code
_entity_poly.pdbx_strand_id
1 'polypeptide(L)' 'MAYIRQMLAELRTVAANEGADMLRYLIEMAYVEAGDIQSGQRPFSIRRDRDAATGVPLKAAGKIKL' A
#
# COMPACT_ATOMS: atom_id res chain seq x y z
N MET A 1 2.92 -5.54 18.78
CA MET A 1 2.17 -4.94 17.67
C MET A 1 0.79 -4.37 18.06
N ALA A 2 0.45 -4.19 19.35
CA ALA A 2 -0.80 -3.55 19.76
C ALA A 2 -0.74 -2.00 19.69
N TYR A 3 0.47 -1.42 19.74
CA TYR A 3 0.66 0.03 19.79
C TYR A 3 0.14 0.76 18.55
N ILE A 4 0.22 0.17 17.35
CA ILE A 4 -0.26 0.78 16.10
C ILE A 4 -1.77 1.01 16.15
N ARG A 5 -2.56 0.01 16.59
CA ARG A 5 -4.01 0.17 16.69
C ARG A 5 -4.41 1.17 17.77
N GLN A 6 -3.67 1.25 18.86
CA GLN A 6 -3.91 2.26 19.89
C GLN A 6 -3.67 3.68 19.33
N MET A 7 -2.54 3.92 18.68
CA MET A 7 -2.26 5.21 18.04
C MET A 7 -3.32 5.59 16.99
N LEU A 8 -3.76 4.62 16.18
CA LEU A 8 -4.82 4.85 15.19
C LEU A 8 -6.16 5.23 15.85
N ALA A 9 -6.49 4.63 17.01
CA ALA A 9 -7.69 4.98 17.76
C ALA A 9 -7.61 6.41 18.35
N GLU A 10 -6.44 6.81 18.86
CA GLU A 10 -6.18 8.16 19.34
C GLU A 10 -6.29 9.19 18.19
N LEU A 11 -5.64 8.91 17.04
CA LEU A 11 -5.69 9.78 15.86
C LEU A 11 -7.09 9.93 15.28
N ARG A 12 -7.90 8.85 15.30
CA ARG A 12 -9.31 8.91 14.89
C ARG A 12 -10.09 9.91 15.72
N THR A 13 -9.82 9.96 17.03
CA THR A 13 -10.47 10.89 17.95
C THR A 13 -10.06 12.33 17.66
N VAL A 14 -8.78 12.57 17.41
CA VAL A 14 -8.27 13.90 16.99
C VAL A 14 -8.91 14.33 15.67
N ALA A 15 -8.90 13.48 14.64
CA ALA A 15 -9.48 13.81 13.34
C ALA A 15 -10.98 14.08 13.41
N ALA A 16 -11.71 13.37 14.29
CA ALA A 16 -13.13 13.65 14.53
C ALA A 16 -13.35 15.02 15.20
N ASN A 17 -12.52 15.37 16.18
CA ASN A 17 -12.61 16.66 16.88
C ASN A 17 -12.28 17.85 15.96
N GLU A 18 -11.38 17.65 15.00
CA GLU A 18 -10.98 18.66 14.01
C GLU A 18 -11.92 18.73 12.79
N GLY A 19 -12.96 17.88 12.73
CA GLY A 19 -13.86 17.82 11.55
C GLY A 19 -13.16 17.37 10.26
N ALA A 20 -12.04 16.64 10.38
CA ALA A 20 -11.22 16.22 9.26
C ALA A 20 -11.71 14.87 8.69
N ASP A 21 -12.87 14.88 8.03
CA ASP A 21 -13.56 13.65 7.59
C ASP A 21 -12.72 12.75 6.69
N MET A 22 -12.01 13.34 5.72
CA MET A 22 -11.15 12.58 4.81
C MET A 22 -9.97 11.93 5.54
N LEU A 23 -9.37 12.62 6.52
CA LEU A 23 -8.30 12.07 7.34
C LEU A 23 -8.83 10.94 8.23
N ARG A 24 -9.98 11.16 8.87
CA ARG A 24 -10.64 10.14 9.70
C ARG A 24 -10.92 8.87 8.89
N TYR A 25 -11.42 9.01 7.66
CA TYR A 25 -11.64 7.88 6.76
C TYR A 25 -10.36 7.09 6.52
N LEU A 26 -9.24 7.77 6.20
CA LEU A 26 -7.95 7.11 5.98
C LEU A 26 -7.45 6.37 7.23
N ILE A 27 -7.65 6.95 8.41
CA ILE A 27 -7.32 6.32 9.70
C ILE A 27 -8.18 5.08 9.95
N GLU A 28 -9.48 5.14 9.67
CA GLU A 28 -10.39 3.99 9.81
C GLU A 28 -9.99 2.85 8.86
N MET A 29 -9.59 3.15 7.63
CA MET A 29 -9.08 2.14 6.69
C MET A 29 -7.75 1.52 7.15
N ALA A 30 -6.82 2.33 7.65
CA ALA A 30 -5.56 1.84 8.22
C ALA A 30 -5.79 0.96 9.45
N TYR A 31 -6.81 1.25 10.26
CA TYR A 31 -7.16 0.44 11.43
C TYR A 31 -7.63 -0.96 11.03
N VAL A 32 -8.49 -1.06 10.00
CA VAL A 32 -8.96 -2.34 9.45
C VAL A 32 -7.78 -3.14 8.89
N GLU A 33 -6.93 -2.51 8.08
CA GLU A 33 -5.77 -3.18 7.49
C GLU A 33 -4.75 -3.65 8.54
N ALA A 34 -4.52 -2.89 9.61
CA ALA A 34 -3.70 -3.32 10.74
C ALA A 34 -4.30 -4.53 11.48
N GLY A 35 -5.63 -4.66 11.49
CA GLY A 35 -6.34 -5.84 11.99
C GLY A 35 -6.14 -7.06 11.09
N ASP A 36 -6.30 -6.89 9.78
CA ASP A 36 -6.06 -7.92 8.76
C ASP A 36 -4.61 -8.44 8.82
N ILE A 37 -3.64 -7.55 8.95
CA ILE A 37 -2.21 -7.90 9.06
C ILE A 37 -1.94 -8.67 10.36
N GLN A 38 -2.48 -8.21 11.51
CA GLN A 38 -2.26 -8.90 12.77
C GLN A 38 -2.93 -10.28 12.81
N SER A 39 -4.09 -10.44 12.18
CA SER A 39 -4.78 -11.73 12.08
C SER A 39 -4.16 -12.69 11.06
N GLY A 40 -3.07 -12.29 10.39
CA GLY A 40 -2.40 -13.08 9.37
C GLY A 40 -3.20 -13.24 8.08
N GLN A 41 -4.27 -12.45 7.89
CA GLN A 41 -5.16 -12.51 6.74
C GLN A 41 -4.57 -11.81 5.50
N ARG A 42 -3.52 -11.01 5.66
CA ARG A 42 -2.75 -10.43 4.56
C ARG A 42 -1.27 -10.76 4.69
N PRO A 43 -0.63 -11.34 3.65
CA PRO A 43 0.82 -11.36 3.55
C PRO A 43 1.31 -9.91 3.52
N PHE A 44 2.37 -9.60 4.25
CA PHE A 44 3.09 -8.32 4.16
C PHE A 44 3.84 -8.25 2.81
N SER A 45 3.14 -8.36 1.69
CA SER A 45 3.71 -8.10 0.38
C SER A 45 3.48 -6.63 0.09
N ILE A 46 4.35 -5.78 0.65
CA ILE A 46 4.84 -4.65 -0.15
C ILE A 46 5.51 -5.33 -1.34
N ARG A 47 4.75 -5.59 -2.41
CA ARG A 47 5.32 -5.93 -3.71
C ARG A 47 6.15 -4.73 -4.09
N ARG A 48 7.43 -4.77 -3.74
CA ARG A 48 8.47 -4.00 -4.39
C ARG A 48 8.59 -4.58 -5.80
N ASP A 49 7.60 -4.30 -6.64
CA ASP A 49 7.72 -4.38 -8.08
C ASP A 49 7.96 -2.96 -8.58
N ARG A 50 9.10 -2.40 -8.15
CA ARG A 50 9.81 -1.47 -9.01
C ARG A 50 10.67 -2.37 -9.88
N ASP A 51 10.42 -2.36 -11.19
CA ASP A 51 11.25 -2.93 -12.27
C ASP A 51 10.76 -4.23 -12.94
N ALA A 52 9.50 -4.30 -13.40
CA ALA A 52 9.06 -5.33 -14.36
C ALA A 52 8.39 -4.78 -15.64
N ALA A 53 8.85 -3.62 -16.15
CA ALA A 53 8.42 -3.09 -17.45
C ALA A 53 9.55 -3.05 -18.52
N THR A 54 10.61 -3.86 -18.39
CA THR A 54 11.66 -3.95 -19.44
C THR A 54 11.91 -5.40 -19.86
N GLY A 55 10.83 -6.15 -20.04
CA GLY A 55 10.83 -7.50 -20.62
C GLY A 55 10.53 -7.51 -22.13
N VAL A 56 11.00 -6.52 -22.90
CA VAL A 56 10.85 -6.55 -24.37
C VAL A 56 12.10 -7.20 -24.99
N PRO A 57 12.03 -8.48 -25.44
CA PRO A 57 13.15 -9.09 -26.14
C PRO A 57 13.39 -8.41 -27.50
N LEU A 58 14.66 -8.05 -27.73
CA LEU A 58 15.18 -7.43 -28.96
C LEU A 58 15.01 -8.36 -30.17
N LYS A 59 14.30 -7.90 -31.21
CA LYS A 59 14.35 -8.55 -32.54
C LYS A 59 15.46 -7.91 -33.37
N ALA A 60 16.52 -8.65 -33.64
CA ALA A 60 17.62 -8.19 -34.50
C ALA A 60 17.13 -7.89 -35.91
N ALA A 61 17.32 -6.66 -36.38
CA ALA A 61 17.01 -6.25 -37.74
C ALA A 61 17.92 -7.00 -38.74
N GLY A 62 17.30 -7.74 -39.67
CA GLY A 62 17.99 -8.48 -40.72
C GLY A 62 18.75 -7.55 -41.65
N LYS A 63 19.96 -7.94 -42.04
CA LYS A 63 20.80 -7.20 -43.00
C LYS A 63 20.12 -7.18 -44.36
N ILE A 64 19.75 -6.00 -44.86
CA ILE A 64 19.35 -5.81 -46.26
C ILE A 64 20.64 -5.72 -47.07
N LYS A 65 20.87 -6.67 -47.97
CA LYS A 65 21.92 -6.59 -48.99
C LYS A 65 21.38 -5.77 -50.18
N LEU A 66 22.17 -4.79 -50.63
CA LEU A 66 22.05 -4.11 -51.92
C LEU A 66 22.57 -5.02 -53.05
#